data_AF-A0A3B5AW65-F1
#
_entry.id   AF-A0A3B5AW65-F1
#
_cell.length_a   1.000
_cell.length_b   1.000
_cell.length_c   1.000
_cell.angle_alpha   90.00
_cell.angle_beta   90.00
_cell.angle_gamma   90.00
#
_symmetry.space_group_name_H-M   'P 1'
#
loop_
_entity.id
_entity.type
_entity.pdbx_description
1 polymer ?
#
loop_
_entity_poly.entity_id
_entity_poly.type
_entity_poly.pdbx_seq_one_letter_code
_entity_poly.pdbx_strand_id
1 'polypeptide(L)'
;LCQGSQILSGLSTEDHKTVLHMIKRAILATDLTVYLRRKQFFSLAKKKRVSWKSEKQRDLLSMLMTASDLSAIAKPWPEQRRIANLVAKEFFAQGDKEREEFKIKPIDMMNRENSTRLPYMQVEYIDEICYPLYKTVSGLFDTCSPLLNGCKKNRENWQHLAEEAEEEN
;
A
#
# COMPACT_ATOMS: atom_id res chain seq x y z
N LEU A 1 -14.32 -18.30 20.96
CA LEU A 1 -14.35 -16.82 20.86
C LEU A 1 -14.63 -16.29 22.26
N CYS A 2 -13.78 -15.40 22.78
CA CYS A 2 -13.89 -14.88 24.14
C CYS A 2 -15.22 -14.16 24.36
N GLN A 3 -15.85 -14.39 25.50
CA GLN A 3 -17.07 -13.70 25.91
C GLN A 3 -16.76 -12.20 26.07
N GLY A 4 -17.34 -11.34 25.23
CA GLY A 4 -17.08 -9.89 25.20
C GLY A 4 -16.43 -9.35 23.92
N SER A 5 -15.97 -10.19 22.98
CA SER A 5 -15.35 -9.73 21.72
C SER A 5 -16.32 -9.68 20.53
N GLN A 6 -17.63 -9.88 20.75
CA GLN A 6 -18.64 -9.96 19.69
C GLN A 6 -19.21 -8.58 19.36
N ILE A 7 -18.38 -7.69 18.81
CA ILE A 7 -18.76 -6.30 18.50
C ILE A 7 -19.93 -6.17 17.50
N LEU A 8 -20.26 -7.25 16.77
CA LEU A 8 -21.34 -7.30 15.78
C LEU A 8 -22.61 -7.99 16.30
N SER A 9 -22.69 -8.36 17.59
CA SER A 9 -23.81 -9.15 18.14
C SER A 9 -25.17 -8.45 18.07
N GLY A 10 -25.20 -7.12 17.91
CA GLY A 10 -26.43 -6.34 17.78
C GLY A 10 -27.00 -6.30 16.35
N LEU A 11 -26.30 -6.87 15.37
CA LEU A 11 -26.75 -6.89 13.98
C LEU A 11 -27.78 -8.00 13.73
N SER A 12 -28.66 -7.78 12.76
CA SER A 12 -29.48 -8.86 12.22
C SER A 12 -28.58 -9.94 11.58
N THR A 13 -29.10 -11.17 11.47
CA THR A 13 -28.36 -12.26 10.81
C THR A 13 -27.92 -11.91 9.39
N GLU A 14 -28.72 -11.11 8.67
CA GLU A 14 -28.44 -10.70 7.29
C GLU A 14 -27.35 -9.62 7.23
N ASP A 15 -27.45 -8.60 8.09
CA ASP A 15 -26.43 -7.56 8.20
C ASP A 15 -25.10 -8.13 8.67
N HIS A 16 -25.14 -9.08 9.60
CA HIS A 16 -23.95 -9.76 10.09
C HIS A 16 -23.21 -10.48 8.96
N LYS A 17 -23.93 -11.20 8.08
CA LYS A 17 -23.33 -11.84 6.89
C LYS A 17 -22.76 -10.80 5.93
N THR A 18 -23.49 -9.72 5.66
CA THR A 18 -23.07 -8.63 4.77
C THR A 18 -21.78 -7.99 5.27
N VAL A 19 -21.71 -7.62 6.55
CA VAL A 19 -20.53 -7.01 7.17
C VAL A 19 -19.34 -7.97 7.15
N LEU A 20 -19.54 -9.24 7.49
CA LEU A 20 -18.47 -10.24 7.40
C LEU A 20 -17.94 -10.40 5.97
N HIS A 21 -18.82 -10.36 4.97
CA HIS A 21 -18.42 -10.39 3.58
C HIS A 21 -17.59 -9.16 3.20
N MET A 22 -18.01 -7.97 3.63
CA MET A 22 -17.26 -6.72 3.42
C MET A 22 -15.87 -6.76 4.09
N ILE A 23 -15.79 -7.21 5.35
CA ILE A 23 -14.52 -7.35 6.09
C ILE A 23 -13.60 -8.33 5.38
N LYS A 24 -14.10 -9.50 4.99
CA LYS A 24 -13.30 -10.50 4.25
C LYS A 24 -12.69 -9.89 2.99
N ARG A 25 -13.46 -9.10 2.25
CA ARG A 25 -13.00 -8.46 1.01
C ARG A 25 -12.04 -7.31 1.24
N ALA A 26 -12.24 -6.55 2.32
CA ALA A 26 -11.33 -5.50 2.74
C ALA A 26 -9.94 -6.08 3.09
N ILE A 27 -9.90 -7.17 3.86
CA ILE A 27 -8.67 -7.89 4.21
C ILE A 27 -8.00 -8.43 2.95
N LEU A 28 -8.73 -9.11 2.06
CA LEU A 28 -8.13 -9.64 0.83
C LEU A 28 -7.62 -8.54 -0.14
N ALA A 29 -8.05 -7.29 0.01
CA ALA A 29 -7.61 -6.19 -0.83
C ALA A 29 -6.31 -5.53 -0.35
N THR A 30 -5.79 -5.88 0.84
CA THR A 30 -4.47 -5.42 1.29
C THR A 30 -3.32 -6.21 0.64
N ASP A 31 -3.61 -7.38 0.06
CA ASP A 31 -2.64 -8.11 -0.75
C ASP A 31 -2.29 -7.33 -2.03
N LEU A 32 -1.02 -6.90 -2.15
CA LEU A 32 -0.53 -6.18 -3.33
C LEU A 32 -0.65 -7.01 -4.62
N THR A 33 -0.65 -8.34 -4.56
CA THR A 33 -0.91 -9.21 -5.72
C THR A 33 -2.35 -9.07 -6.21
N VAL A 34 -3.31 -8.84 -5.29
CA VAL A 34 -4.69 -8.53 -5.66
C VAL A 34 -4.77 -7.14 -6.27
N TYR A 35 -4.06 -6.15 -5.72
CA TYR A 35 -3.94 -4.81 -6.29
C TYR A 35 -3.44 -4.84 -7.75
N LEU A 36 -2.33 -5.54 -8.02
CA LEU A 36 -1.73 -5.63 -9.36
C LEU A 36 -2.66 -6.26 -10.40
N ARG A 37 -3.57 -7.14 -9.97
CA ARG A 37 -4.58 -7.77 -10.83
C ARG A 37 -5.80 -6.87 -11.11
N ARG A 38 -6.00 -5.78 -10.36
CA ARG A 38 -7.19 -4.91 -10.45
C ARG A 38 -7.09 -3.81 -11.51
N LYS A 39 -6.63 -4.14 -12.72
CA LYS A 39 -6.56 -3.21 -13.87
C LYS A 39 -7.91 -2.55 -14.23
N GLN A 40 -9.01 -3.23 -13.96
CA GLN A 40 -10.37 -2.71 -14.17
C GLN A 40 -10.70 -1.48 -13.31
N PHE A 41 -10.10 -1.36 -12.11
CA PHE A 41 -10.31 -0.20 -11.25
C PHE A 41 -9.81 1.06 -11.93
N PHE A 42 -8.54 1.04 -12.35
CA PHE A 42 -7.89 2.15 -13.03
C PHE A 42 -8.63 2.55 -14.31
N SER A 43 -9.10 1.57 -15.09
CA SER A 43 -9.80 1.85 -16.34
C SER A 43 -11.19 2.46 -16.13
N LEU A 44 -11.95 2.00 -15.13
CA LEU A 44 -13.27 2.54 -14.78
C LEU A 44 -13.18 3.93 -14.14
N ALA A 45 -12.20 4.12 -13.27
CA ALA A 45 -11.93 5.41 -12.63
C ALA A 45 -11.54 6.48 -13.65
N LYS A 46 -10.62 6.15 -14.58
CA LYS A 46 -10.21 7.05 -15.68
C LYS A 46 -11.39 7.48 -16.56
N LYS A 47 -12.37 6.60 -16.77
CA LYS A 47 -13.57 6.88 -17.56
C LYS A 47 -14.64 7.66 -16.79
N LYS A 48 -14.44 7.93 -15.49
CA LYS A 48 -15.45 8.50 -14.56
C LYS A 48 -16.78 7.71 -14.58
N ARG A 49 -16.70 6.38 -14.76
CA ARG A 49 -17.86 5.48 -14.87
C ARG A 49 -18.07 4.61 -13.63
N VAL A 50 -17.56 5.05 -12.48
CA VAL A 50 -17.76 4.33 -11.22
C VAL A 50 -19.15 4.66 -10.67
N SER A 51 -20.03 3.67 -10.68
CA SER A 51 -21.36 3.73 -10.06
C SER A 51 -21.31 3.05 -8.69
N TRP A 52 -21.47 3.85 -7.65
CA TRP A 52 -21.53 3.40 -6.26
C TRP A 52 -22.81 2.61 -5.93
N LYS A 53 -23.76 2.55 -6.86
CA LYS A 53 -24.99 1.76 -6.70
C LYS A 53 -24.80 0.28 -7.07
N SER A 54 -23.81 -0.02 -7.91
CA SER A 54 -23.52 -1.41 -8.30
C SER A 54 -22.67 -2.08 -7.23
N GLU A 55 -23.11 -3.22 -6.72
CA GLU A 55 -22.33 -4.04 -5.77
C GLU A 55 -20.94 -4.39 -6.32
N LYS A 56 -20.87 -4.85 -7.57
CA LYS A 56 -19.60 -5.17 -8.25
C LYS A 56 -18.65 -3.98 -8.38
N GLN A 57 -19.16 -2.74 -8.42
CA GLN A 57 -18.32 -1.53 -8.47
C GLN A 57 -18.04 -0.97 -7.07
N ARG A 58 -18.93 -1.17 -6.08
CA ARG A 58 -18.62 -0.92 -4.66
C ARG A 58 -17.44 -1.76 -4.19
N ASP A 59 -17.24 -2.93 -4.77
CA ASP A 59 -16.07 -3.76 -4.53
C ASP A 59 -14.75 -3.09 -4.90
N LEU A 60 -14.80 -2.09 -5.78
CA LEU A 60 -13.64 -1.27 -6.10
C LEU A 60 -13.28 -0.32 -4.97
N LEU A 61 -14.19 -0.03 -4.02
CA LEU A 61 -13.87 0.68 -2.78
C LEU A 61 -12.89 -0.09 -1.92
N SER A 62 -12.75 -1.41 -2.09
CA SER A 62 -11.67 -2.13 -1.40
C SER A 62 -10.27 -1.67 -1.83
N MET A 63 -10.13 -0.94 -2.94
CA MET A 63 -8.87 -0.24 -3.28
C MET A 63 -8.54 0.89 -2.31
N LEU A 64 -9.54 1.43 -1.60
CA LEU A 64 -9.30 2.36 -0.49
C LEU A 64 -8.62 1.66 0.68
N MET A 65 -8.80 0.34 0.86
CA MET A 65 -8.05 -0.42 1.84
C MET A 65 -6.57 -0.47 1.46
N THR A 66 -6.25 -0.77 0.20
CA THR A 66 -4.88 -0.68 -0.30
C THR A 66 -4.31 0.74 -0.13
N ALA A 67 -5.08 1.77 -0.46
CA ALA A 67 -4.64 3.16 -0.29
C ALA A 67 -4.40 3.53 1.19
N SER A 68 -5.15 2.93 2.11
CA SER A 68 -4.98 3.10 3.56
C SER A 68 -3.73 2.37 4.06
N ASP A 69 -3.52 1.14 3.57
CA ASP A 69 -2.37 0.30 3.89
C ASP A 69 -1.05 0.97 3.45
N LEU A 70 -1.06 1.62 2.29
CA LEU A 70 0.12 2.34 1.77
C LEU A 70 0.27 3.78 2.29
N SER A 71 -0.59 4.23 3.21
CA SER A 71 -0.68 5.64 3.62
C SER A 71 0.60 6.21 4.26
N ALA A 72 1.52 5.35 4.68
CA ALA A 72 2.85 5.75 5.16
C ALA A 72 3.60 6.64 4.15
N ILE A 73 3.46 6.35 2.84
CA ILE A 73 4.17 7.06 1.78
C ILE A 73 3.70 8.50 1.60
N ALA A 74 2.53 8.86 2.15
CA ALA A 74 1.96 10.19 2.09
C ALA A 74 2.13 10.99 3.38
N LYS A 75 2.79 10.42 4.41
CA LYS A 75 3.05 11.10 5.68
C LYS A 75 4.09 12.22 5.53
N PRO A 76 4.18 13.18 6.47
CA PRO A 76 5.29 14.11 6.52
C PRO A 76 6.65 13.39 6.48
N TRP A 77 7.63 14.02 5.84
CA TRP A 77 8.93 13.40 5.54
C TRP A 77 9.62 12.69 6.72
N PRO A 78 9.70 13.26 7.94
CA PRO A 78 10.34 12.58 9.06
C PRO A 78 9.69 11.24 9.41
N GLU A 79 8.36 11.18 9.33
CA GLU A 79 7.59 9.96 9.61
C GLU A 79 7.70 8.96 8.46
N GLN A 80 7.61 9.43 7.21
CA GLN A 80 7.76 8.55 6.06
C GLN A 80 9.14 7.89 6.07
N ARG A 81 10.21 8.66 6.27
CA ARG A 81 11.59 8.14 6.34
C ARG A 81 11.75 7.15 7.49
N ARG A 82 11.18 7.45 8.67
CA ARG A 82 11.20 6.54 9.83
C ARG A 82 10.51 5.21 9.50
N ILE A 83 9.31 5.26 8.91
CA ILE A 83 8.54 4.06 8.56
C ILE A 83 9.27 3.25 7.47
N ALA A 84 9.81 3.89 6.43
CA ALA A 84 10.57 3.20 5.38
C ALA A 84 11.77 2.44 5.95
N ASN A 85 12.47 3.02 6.92
CA ASN A 85 13.57 2.34 7.61
C ASN A 85 13.11 1.15 8.47
N LEU A 86 11.93 1.22 9.09
CA LEU A 86 11.36 0.09 9.83
C LEU A 86 10.99 -1.06 8.89
N VAL A 87 10.34 -0.74 7.76
CA VAL A 87 9.98 -1.72 6.72
C VAL A 87 11.22 -2.37 6.13
N ALA A 88 12.26 -1.59 5.82
CA ALA A 88 13.53 -2.12 5.32
C ALA A 88 14.19 -3.07 6.35
N LYS A 89 14.20 -2.70 7.63
CA LYS A 89 14.71 -3.57 8.70
C LYS A 89 13.96 -4.90 8.79
N GLU A 90 12.64 -4.87 8.64
CA GLU A 90 11.80 -6.06 8.62
C GLU A 90 12.12 -6.95 7.41
N PHE A 91 12.21 -6.38 6.21
CA PHE A 91 12.58 -7.13 5.00
C PHE A 91 13.98 -7.74 5.08
N PHE A 92 14.95 -7.02 5.64
CA PHE A 92 16.30 -7.56 5.84
C PHE A 92 16.30 -8.70 6.85
N ALA A 93 15.57 -8.57 7.95
CA ALA A 93 15.45 -9.64 8.93
C ALA A 93 14.81 -10.90 8.34
N GLN A 94 13.80 -10.73 7.46
CA GLN A 94 13.21 -11.83 6.72
C GLN A 94 14.22 -12.48 5.75
N GLY A 95 14.93 -11.67 4.95
CA GLY A 95 15.92 -12.17 3.99
C GLY A 95 17.09 -12.91 4.68
N ASP A 96 17.55 -12.41 5.83
CA ASP A 96 18.57 -13.06 6.65
C ASP A 96 18.07 -14.43 7.13
N LYS A 97 16.84 -14.51 7.65
CA LYS A 97 16.21 -15.75 8.09
C LYS A 97 16.04 -16.76 6.96
N GLU A 98 15.58 -16.32 5.79
CA GLU A 98 15.41 -17.19 4.62
C GLU A 98 16.73 -17.75 4.10
N ARG A 99 17.80 -16.94 4.12
CA ARG A 99 19.15 -17.37 3.79
C ARG A 99 19.69 -18.39 4.79
N GLU A 100 19.47 -18.18 6.09
CA GLU A 100 19.97 -19.06 7.15
C GLU A 100 19.25 -20.42 7.17
N GLU A 101 17.92 -20.40 7.18
CA GLU A 101 17.07 -21.59 7.35
C GLU A 101 16.89 -22.38 6.05
N PHE A 102 16.69 -21.69 4.91
CA PHE A 102 16.31 -22.33 3.65
C PHE A 102 17.39 -22.28 2.57
N LYS A 103 18.53 -21.61 2.83
CA LYS A 103 19.62 -21.39 1.85
C LYS A 103 19.15 -20.71 0.56
N ILE A 104 18.10 -19.89 0.67
CA ILE A 104 17.56 -19.11 -0.44
C ILE A 104 18.34 -17.80 -0.55
N LYS A 105 18.71 -17.39 -1.77
CA LYS A 105 19.27 -16.06 -2.00
C LYS A 105 18.14 -15.03 -1.88
N PRO A 106 18.23 -14.05 -0.95
CA PRO A 106 17.20 -13.03 -0.81
C PRO A 106 17.11 -12.17 -2.07
N ILE A 107 15.90 -11.73 -2.40
CA ILE A 107 15.68 -10.73 -3.45
C ILE A 107 16.31 -9.39 -3.05
N ASP A 108 16.54 -8.51 -4.03
CA ASP A 108 17.25 -7.25 -3.80
C ASP A 108 16.69 -6.41 -2.64
N MET A 109 15.36 -6.32 -2.54
CA MET A 109 14.65 -5.59 -1.48
C MET A 109 14.85 -6.19 -0.07
N MET A 110 15.13 -7.49 0.02
CA MET A 110 15.34 -8.22 1.27
C MET A 110 16.83 -8.45 1.57
N ASN A 111 17.72 -8.13 0.62
CA ASN A 111 19.16 -8.24 0.85
C ASN A 111 19.70 -7.00 1.58
N ARG A 112 20.13 -7.20 2.83
CA ARG A 112 20.79 -6.17 3.66
C ARG A 112 21.96 -5.47 2.98
N GLU A 113 22.69 -6.19 2.12
CA GLU A 113 23.83 -5.64 1.37
C GLU A 113 23.40 -4.51 0.43
N ASN A 114 22.13 -4.49 -0.01
CA ASN A 114 21.56 -3.44 -0.85
C ASN A 114 20.97 -2.28 -0.04
N SER A 115 21.29 -2.14 1.25
CA SER A 115 20.74 -1.07 2.10
C SER A 115 21.02 0.35 1.59
N THR A 116 22.14 0.55 0.88
CA THR A 116 22.48 1.81 0.21
C THR A 116 21.54 2.15 -0.95
N ARG A 117 20.90 1.15 -1.56
CA ARG A 117 19.92 1.32 -2.66
C ARG A 117 18.52 1.66 -2.15
N LEU A 118 18.32 1.78 -0.83
CA LEU A 118 17.00 2.08 -0.25
C LEU A 118 16.34 3.32 -0.87
N PRO A 119 17.03 4.46 -1.09
CA PRO A 119 16.42 5.62 -1.73
C PRO A 119 15.87 5.31 -3.12
N TYR A 120 16.67 4.67 -3.97
CA TYR A 120 16.28 4.27 -5.32
C TYR A 120 15.06 3.32 -5.29
N MET A 121 15.08 2.31 -4.41
CA MET A 121 13.96 1.36 -4.25
C MET A 121 12.67 2.07 -3.80
N GLN A 122 12.76 3.12 -2.96
CA GLN A 122 11.59 3.89 -2.56
C GLN A 122 11.03 4.73 -3.72
N VAL A 123 11.88 5.29 -4.59
CA VAL A 123 11.43 5.99 -5.81
C VAL A 123 10.66 5.04 -6.72
N GLU A 124 11.23 3.86 -7.03
CA GLU A 124 10.57 2.85 -7.87
C GLU A 124 9.24 2.39 -7.25
N TYR A 125 9.23 2.13 -5.95
CA TYR A 125 8.01 1.75 -5.23
C TYR A 125 6.92 2.82 -5.32
N ILE A 126 7.29 4.09 -5.20
CA ILE A 126 6.35 5.20 -5.36
C ILE A 126 5.81 5.25 -6.78
N ASP A 127 6.67 5.17 -7.79
CA ASP A 127 6.30 5.34 -9.19
C ASP A 127 5.43 4.19 -9.71
N GLU A 128 5.75 2.95 -9.33
CA GLU A 128 5.05 1.76 -9.81
C GLU A 128 3.77 1.45 -9.02
N ILE A 129 3.77 1.70 -7.71
CA ILE A 129 2.68 1.27 -6.82
C ILE A 129 1.88 2.45 -6.29
N CYS A 130 2.52 3.38 -5.56
CA CYS A 130 1.79 4.37 -4.77
C CYS A 130 1.18 5.49 -5.61
N TYR A 131 1.95 6.03 -6.55
CA TYR A 131 1.55 7.18 -7.36
C TYR A 131 0.35 6.87 -8.27
N PRO A 132 0.30 5.75 -9.03
CA PRO A 132 -0.87 5.40 -9.84
C PRO A 132 -2.14 5.26 -8.98
N LEU A 133 -2.00 4.66 -7.79
CA LEU A 133 -3.09 4.48 -6.84
C LEU A 133 -3.62 5.83 -6.35
N TYR A 134 -2.78 6.68 -5.76
CA TYR A 134 -3.24 7.97 -5.21
C TYR A 134 -3.68 8.95 -6.28
N LYS A 135 -3.11 8.90 -7.49
CA LYS A 135 -3.60 9.68 -8.63
C LYS A 135 -5.02 9.28 -9.00
N THR A 136 -5.30 7.97 -9.02
CA THR A 136 -6.63 7.44 -9.33
C THR A 136 -7.63 7.75 -8.22
N VAL A 137 -7.25 7.54 -6.95
CA VAL A 137 -8.10 7.83 -5.79
C VAL A 137 -8.42 9.31 -5.71
N SER A 138 -7.44 10.20 -5.89
CA SER A 138 -7.68 11.65 -5.86
C SER A 138 -8.54 12.13 -7.03
N GLY A 139 -8.47 11.46 -8.19
CA GLY A 139 -9.37 11.75 -9.31
C GLY A 139 -10.81 11.26 -9.11
N LEU A 140 -11.05 10.37 -8.15
CA LEU A 140 -12.39 9.91 -7.75
C LEU A 140 -12.93 10.71 -6.56
N PHE A 141 -12.05 11.10 -5.64
CA PHE A 141 -12.38 11.77 -4.40
C PHE A 141 -11.42 12.95 -4.21
N ASP A 142 -11.87 14.17 -4.55
CA ASP A 142 -11.03 15.37 -4.46
C ASP A 142 -10.47 15.60 -3.05
N THR A 143 -11.21 15.17 -2.01
CA THR A 143 -10.79 15.19 -0.61
C THR A 143 -9.56 14.35 -0.30
N CYS A 144 -9.20 13.40 -1.18
CA CYS A 144 -8.01 12.56 -1.04
C CYS A 144 -6.75 13.16 -1.68
N SER A 145 -6.84 14.34 -2.32
CA SER A 145 -5.70 15.06 -2.90
C SER A 145 -4.48 15.23 -1.95
N PRO A 146 -4.64 15.42 -0.62
CA PRO A 146 -3.50 15.46 0.28
C PRO A 146 -2.61 14.20 0.24
N LEU A 147 -3.19 13.02 -0.01
CA LEU A 147 -2.44 11.77 -0.11
C LEU A 147 -1.53 11.77 -1.35
N LEU A 148 -2.06 12.21 -2.49
CA LEU A 148 -1.27 12.35 -3.72
C LEU A 148 -0.16 13.39 -3.56
N ASN A 149 -0.46 14.52 -2.90
CA ASN A 149 0.53 15.57 -2.67
C ASN A 149 1.65 15.10 -1.73
N GLY A 150 1.32 14.39 -0.65
CA GLY A 150 2.32 13.79 0.24
C GLY A 150 3.20 12.76 -0.48
N CYS A 151 2.58 11.89 -1.27
CA CYS A 151 3.27 10.90 -2.09
C CYS A 151 4.29 11.55 -3.06
N LYS A 152 3.89 12.61 -3.79
CA LYS A 152 4.78 13.36 -4.69
C LYS A 152 5.95 14.00 -3.95
N LYS A 153 5.69 14.68 -2.83
CA LYS A 153 6.74 15.32 -2.03
C LYS A 153 7.75 14.30 -1.51
N ASN A 154 7.30 13.16 -1.04
CA ASN A 154 8.21 12.11 -0.57
C ASN A 154 8.97 11.46 -1.71
N ARG A 155 8.39 11.35 -2.92
CA ARG A 155 9.13 10.94 -4.12
C ARG A 155 10.31 11.88 -4.38
N GLU A 156 10.08 13.19 -4.34
CA GLU A 156 11.12 14.20 -4.53
C GLU A 156 12.22 14.08 -3.46
N ASN A 157 11.85 13.90 -2.19
CA ASN A 157 12.82 13.70 -1.11
C ASN A 157 13.66 12.43 -1.30
N TRP A 158 13.04 11.32 -1.71
CA TRP A 158 13.77 10.07 -1.99
C TRP A 158 14.67 10.18 -3.22
N GLN A 159 14.21 10.90 -4.25
CA GLN A 159 15.00 11.16 -5.43
C GLN A 159 16.27 11.95 -5.08
N HIS A 160 16.14 13.00 -4.26
CA HIS A 160 17.30 13.75 -3.77
C HIS A 160 18.30 12.86 -3.02
N LEU A 161 17.81 12.00 -2.11
CA LEU A 161 18.67 11.04 -1.40
C LEU A 161 19.32 10.01 -2.33
N ALA A 162 18.66 9.64 -3.43
CA ALA A 162 19.20 8.71 -4.40
C ALA A 162 20.34 9.37 -5.21
N GLU A 163 20.14 10.61 -5.62
CA GLU A 163 21.15 11.42 -6.33
C GLU A 163 22.38 11.69 -5.47
N GLU A 164 22.19 12.09 -4.20
CA GLU A 164 23.30 12.26 -3.24
C GLU A 164 24.12 10.98 -3.07
N ALA A 165 23.47 9.82 -3.00
CA ALA A 165 24.14 8.53 -2.87
C ALA A 165 24.88 8.10 -4.15
N GLU A 166 24.51 8.61 -5.32
CA GLU A 166 25.23 8.39 -6.58
C GLU A 166 26.46 9.30 -6.69
N GLU A 167 26.39 10.55 -6.20
CA GLU A 167 27.50 11.50 -6.21
C GLU A 167 28.62 11.12 -5.22
N GLU A 168 28.30 10.40 -4.15
CA GLU A 168 29.26 9.93 -3.13
C GLU A 168 29.99 8.62 -3.51
N ASN A 169 29.62 7.95 -4.61
CA ASN A 169 30.23 6.70 -5.11
C ASN A 169 31.18 6.92 -6.30
#